data_AF-A0A353VDS8-F1
#
_entry.id   AF-A0A353VDS8-F1
#
_cell.length_a   1.000
_cell.length_b   1.000
_cell.length_c   1.000
_cell.angle_alpha   90.00
_cell.angle_beta   90.00
_cell.angle_gamma   90.00
#
_symmetry.space_group_name_H-M   'P 1'
#
loop_
_entity.id
_entity.type
_entity.pdbx_description
1 polymer ?
#
loop_
_entity_poly.entity_id
_entity_poly.type
_entity_poly.pdbx_seq_one_letter_code
_entity_poly.pdbx_strand_id
1 'polypeptide(L)'
;EVYAPGRARAAALALGGTFLLGTFSVLADPAVQTAFRRGGVFFFTHAMLGGLAFTFTLVLLARLTGRRSAPLVLALGVVLVHASIIGVGDLGFALLQPVPALEAALAGDPGSPIALAHEMARRNGGVPGRSLTLRLVPLLPAALMVLVDARRRWRLAALVFGATLLAASGVTLGRAPALAHALPAPGDALLALALTLAAALAGGWCAVRLAAVLEPAGGAPARTAAQV
;
A
#
# COMPACT_ATOMS: atom_id res chain seq x y z
N GLU A 1 -17.16 -0.03 22.34
CA GLU A 1 -17.24 0.05 20.87
C GLU A 1 -18.38 1.00 20.48
N VAL A 2 -18.20 1.90 19.51
CA VAL A 2 -19.20 2.93 19.12
C VAL A 2 -20.31 2.38 18.20
N TYR A 3 -20.03 1.30 17.46
CA TYR A 3 -21.01 0.65 16.58
C TYR A 3 -21.17 -0.83 16.93
N ALA A 4 -22.42 -1.27 17.08
CA ALA A 4 -22.76 -2.67 17.22
C ALA A 4 -22.35 -3.49 15.97
N PRO A 5 -22.17 -4.81 16.08
CA PRO A 5 -21.94 -5.69 14.94
C PRO A 5 -23.04 -5.51 13.87
N GLY A 6 -22.65 -5.23 12.62
CA GLY A 6 -23.62 -4.98 11.55
C GLY A 6 -23.04 -4.21 10.37
N ARG A 7 -23.93 -3.73 9.48
CA ARG A 7 -23.56 -3.01 8.25
C ARG A 7 -22.82 -1.71 8.54
N ALA A 8 -23.23 -0.95 9.56
CA ALA A 8 -22.59 0.30 9.95
C ALA A 8 -21.14 0.11 10.40
N ARG A 9 -20.88 -0.87 11.28
CA ARG A 9 -19.51 -1.25 11.69
C ARG A 9 -18.67 -1.70 10.49
N ALA A 10 -19.23 -2.51 9.60
CA ALA A 10 -18.52 -2.97 8.40
C ALA A 10 -18.15 -1.80 7.47
N ALA A 11 -19.07 -0.85 7.26
CA ALA A 11 -18.82 0.35 6.47
C ALA A 11 -17.76 1.24 7.13
N ALA A 12 -17.84 1.47 8.44
CA ALA A 12 -16.86 2.26 9.17
C ALA A 12 -15.45 1.65 9.12
N LEU A 13 -15.33 0.32 9.27
CA LEU A 13 -14.06 -0.39 9.14
C LEU A 13 -13.52 -0.35 7.71
N ALA A 14 -14.40 -0.47 6.70
CA ALA A 14 -14.00 -0.38 5.30
C ALA A 14 -13.49 1.03 4.96
N LEU A 15 -14.21 2.08 5.37
CA LEU A 15 -13.81 3.48 5.16
C LEU A 15 -12.52 3.80 5.92
N GLY A 16 -12.48 3.55 7.23
CA GLY A 16 -11.30 3.82 8.05
C GLY A 16 -10.08 3.03 7.59
N GLY A 17 -10.26 1.75 7.23
CA GLY A 17 -9.20 0.93 6.66
C GLY A 17 -8.71 1.44 5.31
N THR A 18 -9.61 1.94 4.47
CA THR A 18 -9.27 2.53 3.16
C THR A 18 -8.43 3.79 3.35
N PHE A 19 -8.83 4.69 4.25
CA PHE A 19 -8.06 5.89 4.55
C PHE A 19 -6.70 5.56 5.17
N LEU A 20 -6.64 4.60 6.10
CA LEU A 20 -5.37 4.16 6.68
C LEU A 20 -4.42 3.59 5.62
N LEU A 21 -4.92 2.72 4.73
CA LEU A 21 -4.14 2.17 3.62
C LEU A 21 -3.74 3.27 2.62
N GLY A 22 -4.62 4.23 2.36
CA GLY A 22 -4.35 5.41 1.54
C GLY A 22 -3.21 6.26 2.10
N THR A 23 -3.21 6.54 3.41
CA THR A 23 -2.12 7.26 4.09
C THR A 23 -0.79 6.55 3.94
N PHE A 24 -0.77 5.22 4.14
CA PHE A 24 0.45 4.45 3.91
C PHE A 24 0.90 4.46 2.45
N SER A 25 -0.04 4.54 1.51
CA SER A 25 0.29 4.64 0.09
C SER A 25 1.01 5.97 -0.20
N VAL A 26 0.51 7.08 0.34
CA VAL A 26 1.14 8.41 0.22
C VAL A 26 2.57 8.42 0.78
N LEU A 27 2.83 7.67 1.84
CA LEU A 27 4.18 7.52 2.40
C LEU A 27 5.09 6.62 1.55
N ALA A 28 4.52 5.62 0.87
CA ALA A 28 5.28 4.66 0.07
C ALA A 28 5.57 5.13 -1.36
N ASP A 29 4.83 6.08 -1.92
CA ASP A 29 5.05 6.53 -3.30
C ASP A 29 6.37 7.28 -3.50
N PRO A 30 6.79 8.20 -2.60
CA PRO A 30 8.07 8.88 -2.74
C PRO A 30 9.26 7.92 -2.74
N ALA A 31 9.10 6.69 -2.24
CA ALA A 31 10.13 5.65 -2.25
C ALA A 31 10.56 5.25 -3.67
N VAL A 32 9.71 5.48 -4.69
CA VAL A 32 10.07 5.27 -6.10
C VAL A 32 11.15 6.28 -6.55
N GLN A 33 11.21 7.46 -5.95
CA GLN A 33 12.31 8.38 -6.21
C GLN A 33 13.63 7.89 -5.59
N THR A 34 13.56 7.08 -4.53
CA THR A 34 14.74 6.42 -3.97
C THR A 34 15.31 5.41 -4.97
N ALA A 35 14.44 4.67 -5.67
CA ALA A 35 14.85 3.81 -6.78
C ALA A 35 15.56 4.61 -7.88
N PHE A 36 14.98 5.74 -8.31
CA PHE A 36 15.56 6.59 -9.34
C PHE A 36 16.94 7.15 -8.97
N ARG A 37 17.14 7.55 -7.71
CA ARG A 37 18.38 8.17 -7.23
C ARG A 37 19.49 7.17 -6.89
N ARG A 38 19.15 6.01 -6.32
CA ARG A 38 20.13 5.10 -5.73
C ARG A 38 20.26 3.76 -6.45
N GLY A 39 19.22 3.31 -7.17
CA GLY A 39 19.20 1.98 -7.79
C GLY A 39 19.44 0.84 -6.80
N GLY A 40 19.95 -0.29 -7.31
CA GLY A 40 20.31 -1.46 -6.51
C GLY A 40 19.16 -1.97 -5.64
N VAL A 41 19.43 -2.32 -4.38
CA VAL A 41 18.39 -2.76 -3.43
C VAL A 41 17.30 -1.72 -3.20
N PHE A 42 17.63 -0.42 -3.28
CA PHE A 42 16.66 0.67 -3.09
C PHE A 42 15.63 0.77 -4.22
N PHE A 43 15.85 0.08 -5.34
CA PHE A 43 14.86 -0.11 -6.39
C PHE A 43 13.54 -0.68 -5.84
N PHE A 44 13.63 -1.53 -4.82
CA PHE A 44 12.49 -2.22 -4.22
C PHE A 44 11.96 -1.54 -2.95
N THR A 45 12.39 -0.31 -2.62
CA THR A 45 11.97 0.39 -1.39
C THR A 45 10.45 0.50 -1.27
N HIS A 46 9.75 0.75 -2.40
CA HIS A 46 8.29 0.77 -2.43
C HIS A 46 7.68 -0.57 -1.96
N ALA A 47 8.22 -1.70 -2.46
CA ALA A 47 7.77 -3.03 -2.06
C ALA A 47 8.10 -3.34 -0.61
N MET A 48 9.26 -2.91 -0.09
CA MET A 48 9.63 -3.11 1.31
C MET A 48 8.69 -2.36 2.26
N LEU A 49 8.46 -1.06 1.99
CA LEU A 49 7.56 -0.23 2.79
C LEU A 49 6.11 -0.68 2.66
N GLY A 50 5.66 -0.97 1.44
CA GLY A 50 4.33 -1.53 1.19
C GLY A 50 4.15 -2.91 1.84
N GLY A 51 5.19 -3.74 1.83
CA GLY A 51 5.24 -5.02 2.53
C GLY A 51 4.92 -4.83 4.01
N LEU A 52 5.59 -3.90 4.69
CA LEU A 52 5.29 -3.59 6.09
C LEU A 52 3.89 -3.00 6.28
N ALA A 53 3.63 -1.87 5.64
CA ALA A 53 2.49 -1.00 5.94
C ALA A 53 1.17 -1.55 5.39
N PHE A 54 1.18 -2.04 4.14
CA PHE A 54 -0.04 -2.56 3.52
C PHE A 54 -0.41 -3.91 4.13
N THR A 55 0.57 -4.79 4.38
CA THR A 55 0.27 -6.07 5.06
C THR A 55 -0.32 -5.84 6.45
N PHE A 56 0.22 -4.88 7.20
CA PHE A 56 -0.35 -4.48 8.49
C PHE A 56 -1.84 -4.13 8.36
N THR A 57 -2.18 -3.17 7.49
CA THR A 57 -3.57 -2.74 7.34
C THR A 57 -4.48 -3.85 6.81
N LEU A 58 -4.06 -4.57 5.77
CA LEU A 58 -4.87 -5.60 5.14
C LEU A 58 -5.14 -6.79 6.07
N VAL A 59 -4.14 -7.24 6.83
CA VAL A 59 -4.31 -8.32 7.82
C VAL A 59 -5.17 -7.85 9.00
N LEU A 60 -4.92 -6.66 9.52
CA LEU A 60 -5.67 -6.10 10.65
C LEU A 60 -7.16 -6.04 10.32
N LEU A 61 -7.50 -5.42 9.20
CA LEU A 61 -8.89 -5.21 8.82
C LEU A 61 -9.57 -6.50 8.34
N ALA A 62 -8.85 -7.44 7.72
CA ALA A 62 -9.41 -8.76 7.43
C ALA A 62 -9.87 -9.48 8.70
N ARG A 63 -9.08 -9.40 9.78
CA ARG A 63 -9.43 -9.98 11.07
C ARG A 63 -10.56 -9.23 11.76
N LEU A 64 -10.45 -7.91 11.91
CA LEU A 64 -11.47 -7.09 12.59
C LEU A 64 -12.84 -7.12 11.90
N THR A 65 -12.88 -7.27 10.58
CA THR A 65 -14.15 -7.40 9.82
C THR A 65 -14.65 -8.83 9.75
N GLY A 66 -13.79 -9.82 10.03
CA GLY A 66 -14.09 -11.23 9.84
C GLY A 66 -14.34 -11.62 8.37
N ARG A 67 -14.02 -10.78 7.38
CA ARG A 67 -14.33 -11.02 5.96
C ARG A 67 -13.11 -11.40 5.12
N ARG A 68 -13.21 -12.50 4.38
CA ARG A 68 -12.14 -12.99 3.47
C ARG A 68 -11.80 -11.97 2.37
N SER A 69 -12.81 -11.24 1.90
CA SER A 69 -12.69 -10.25 0.82
C SER A 69 -12.17 -8.88 1.27
N ALA A 70 -12.02 -8.63 2.59
CA ALA A 70 -11.64 -7.32 3.10
C ALA A 70 -10.35 -6.75 2.47
N PRO A 71 -9.26 -7.54 2.27
CA PRO A 71 -8.05 -7.00 1.64
C PRO A 71 -8.31 -6.40 0.26
N LEU A 72 -9.10 -7.09 -0.58
CA LEU A 72 -9.42 -6.63 -1.92
C LEU A 72 -10.33 -5.40 -1.91
N VAL A 73 -11.35 -5.39 -1.02
CA VAL A 73 -12.25 -4.23 -0.87
C VAL A 73 -11.46 -2.97 -0.50
N LEU A 74 -10.50 -3.09 0.42
CA LEU A 74 -9.65 -1.96 0.83
C LEU A 74 -8.74 -1.49 -0.29
N ALA A 75 -8.09 -2.42 -1.00
CA ALA A 75 -7.23 -2.08 -2.13
C ALA A 75 -8.01 -1.36 -3.25
N LEU A 76 -9.21 -1.84 -3.58
CA LEU A 76 -10.12 -1.17 -4.52
C LEU A 76 -10.57 0.20 -4.00
N GLY A 77 -10.93 0.29 -2.72
CA GLY A 77 -11.29 1.56 -2.09
C GLY A 77 -10.19 2.61 -2.22
N VAL A 78 -8.93 2.20 -2.00
CA VAL A 78 -7.77 3.08 -2.16
C VAL A 78 -7.58 3.53 -3.60
N VAL A 79 -7.75 2.64 -4.58
CA VAL A 79 -7.69 3.00 -6.01
C VAL A 79 -8.74 4.05 -6.35
N LEU A 80 -9.99 3.87 -5.87
CA LEU A 80 -11.07 4.83 -6.10
C LEU A 80 -10.77 6.19 -5.44
N VAL A 81 -10.28 6.19 -4.21
CA VAL A 81 -9.88 7.43 -3.53
C VAL A 81 -8.78 8.14 -4.31
N HIS A 82 -7.74 7.44 -4.75
CA HIS A 82 -6.66 8.06 -5.54
C HIS A 82 -7.14 8.57 -6.90
N ALA A 83 -8.02 7.84 -7.58
CA ALA A 83 -8.63 8.32 -8.82
C ALA A 83 -9.42 9.62 -8.59
N SER A 84 -10.15 9.70 -7.47
CA SER A 84 -10.87 10.93 -7.10
C SER A 84 -9.93 12.10 -6.81
N ILE A 85 -8.79 11.85 -6.15
CA ILE A 85 -7.76 12.86 -5.89
C ILE A 85 -7.18 13.40 -7.20
N ILE A 86 -6.91 12.53 -8.18
CA ILE A 86 -6.45 12.95 -9.50
C ILE A 86 -7.51 13.84 -10.17
N GLY A 87 -8.78 13.43 -10.17
CA GLY A 87 -9.87 14.22 -10.76
C GLY A 87 -10.04 15.60 -10.11
N VAL A 88 -9.96 15.68 -8.78
CA VAL A 88 -9.99 16.96 -8.05
C VAL A 88 -8.77 17.81 -8.38
N GLY A 89 -7.58 17.21 -8.45
CA GLY A 89 -6.36 17.88 -8.88
C GLY A 89 -6.48 18.47 -10.27
N ASP A 90 -7.01 17.70 -11.23
CA ASP A 90 -7.21 18.12 -12.62
C ASP A 90 -8.15 19.33 -12.73
N LEU A 91 -9.25 19.30 -11.98
CA LEU A 91 -10.17 20.43 -11.89
C LEU A 91 -9.49 21.65 -11.26
N GLY A 92 -8.73 21.46 -10.18
CA GLY A 92 -7.99 22.54 -9.53
C GLY A 92 -6.96 23.20 -10.46
N PHE A 93 -6.20 22.40 -11.22
CA PHE A 93 -5.25 22.92 -12.21
C PHE A 93 -5.93 23.69 -13.34
N ALA A 94 -7.10 23.22 -13.81
CA ALA A 94 -7.87 23.92 -14.84
C ALA A 94 -8.39 25.28 -14.36
N LEU A 95 -8.79 25.37 -13.08
CA LEU A 95 -9.33 26.60 -12.49
C LEU A 95 -8.24 27.60 -12.08
N LEU A 96 -7.13 27.13 -11.51
CA LEU A 96 -6.10 28.00 -10.91
C LEU A 96 -4.94 28.31 -11.84
N GLN A 97 -4.76 27.56 -12.93
CA GLN A 97 -3.68 27.70 -13.90
C GLN A 97 -2.28 27.91 -13.27
N PRO A 98 -1.83 27.05 -12.34
CA PRO A 98 -0.62 27.28 -11.54
C PRO A 98 0.70 27.08 -12.30
N VAL A 99 0.67 26.81 -13.61
CA VAL A 99 1.82 26.39 -14.43
C VAL A 99 3.01 27.37 -14.33
N PRO A 100 2.83 28.71 -14.42
CA PRO A 100 3.96 29.64 -14.35
C PRO A 100 4.70 29.59 -13.00
N ALA A 101 3.96 29.42 -11.90
CA ALA A 101 4.54 29.29 -10.57
C ALA A 101 5.26 27.95 -10.37
N LEU A 102 4.74 26.88 -10.98
CA LEU A 102 5.35 25.56 -10.93
C LEU A 102 6.68 25.53 -11.70
N GLU A 103 6.73 26.12 -12.89
CA GLU A 103 7.97 26.20 -13.69
C GLU A 103 9.05 27.03 -12.96
N ALA A 104 8.67 28.15 -12.36
CA ALA A 104 9.58 28.96 -11.54
C ALA A 104 10.12 28.16 -10.34
N ALA A 105 9.26 27.40 -9.65
CA ALA A 105 9.67 26.57 -8.52
C ALA A 105 10.59 25.41 -8.94
N LEU A 106 10.31 24.78 -10.09
CA LEU A 106 11.13 23.72 -10.67
C LEU A 106 12.52 24.22 -11.08
N ALA A 107 12.60 25.45 -11.62
CA ALA A 107 13.88 26.08 -11.97
C ALA A 107 14.70 26.46 -10.72
N GLY A 108 14.03 26.83 -9.62
CA GLY A 108 14.68 27.21 -8.37
C GLY A 108 15.33 26.05 -7.61
N ASP A 109 14.77 24.84 -7.67
CA ASP A 109 15.34 23.64 -7.05
C ASP A 109 15.14 22.37 -7.92
N PRO A 110 16.08 22.09 -8.83
CA PRO A 110 16.06 20.88 -9.67
C PRO A 110 16.19 19.56 -8.89
N GLY A 111 16.67 19.60 -7.64
CA GLY A 111 16.82 18.42 -6.78
C GLY A 111 15.57 18.09 -5.96
N SER A 112 14.57 18.98 -5.98
CA SER A 112 13.34 18.81 -5.23
C SER A 112 12.58 17.54 -5.64
N PRO A 113 11.81 16.91 -4.72
CA PRO A 113 10.98 15.76 -5.06
C PRO A 113 9.98 16.04 -6.20
N ILE A 114 9.52 17.28 -6.33
CA ILE A 114 8.61 17.70 -7.40
C ILE A 114 9.35 17.73 -8.74
N ALA A 115 10.58 18.26 -8.78
CA ALA A 115 11.40 18.26 -9.99
C ALA A 115 11.75 16.86 -10.47
N LEU A 116 12.12 15.97 -9.55
CA LEU A 116 12.37 14.57 -9.89
C LEU A 116 11.12 13.85 -10.41
N ALA A 117 9.95 14.09 -9.81
CA ALA A 117 8.70 13.55 -10.32
C ALA A 117 8.39 14.05 -11.75
N HIS A 118 8.68 15.32 -12.05
CA HIS A 118 8.56 15.88 -13.40
C HIS A 118 9.54 15.23 -14.37
N GLU A 119 10.80 15.07 -13.98
CA GLU A 119 11.79 14.41 -14.81
C GLU A 119 11.41 12.96 -15.13
N MET A 120 11.03 12.19 -14.12
CA MET A 120 10.59 10.80 -14.29
C MET A 120 9.37 10.69 -15.19
N ALA A 121 8.39 11.59 -15.04
CA ALA A 121 7.20 11.58 -15.89
C ALA A 121 7.55 11.89 -17.35
N ARG A 122 8.42 12.88 -17.61
CA ARG A 122 8.92 13.18 -18.96
C ARG A 122 9.61 11.97 -19.58
N ARG A 123 10.52 11.31 -18.85
CA ARG A 123 11.22 10.10 -19.33
C ARG A 123 10.24 8.95 -19.62
N ASN A 124 9.16 8.84 -18.85
CA ASN A 124 8.11 7.84 -19.05
C ASN A 124 7.06 8.24 -20.11
N GLY A 125 7.15 9.43 -20.72
CA GLY A 125 6.16 9.93 -21.68
C GLY A 125 4.79 10.27 -21.07
N GLY A 126 4.74 10.62 -19.78
CA GLY A 126 3.49 10.89 -19.05
C GLY A 126 3.48 12.22 -18.30
N VAL A 127 2.34 12.51 -17.68
CA VAL A 127 2.14 13.69 -16.81
C VAL A 127 2.40 13.29 -15.35
N PRO A 128 3.16 14.08 -14.58
CA PRO A 128 3.39 13.84 -13.16
C PRO A 128 2.09 13.68 -12.38
N GLY A 129 2.05 12.73 -11.46
CA GLY A 129 0.90 12.51 -10.58
C GLY A 129 -0.35 11.89 -11.24
N ARG A 130 -0.38 11.71 -12.57
CA ARG A 130 -1.53 11.14 -13.27
C ARG A 130 -1.48 9.63 -13.51
N SER A 131 -0.36 8.98 -13.18
CA SER A 131 -0.24 7.53 -13.35
C SER A 131 -0.98 6.76 -12.25
N LEU A 132 -1.88 5.87 -12.66
CA LEU A 132 -2.53 4.89 -11.78
C LEU A 132 -1.74 3.58 -11.68
N THR A 133 -0.66 3.40 -12.44
CA THR A 133 0.00 2.10 -12.60
C THR A 133 0.42 1.51 -11.25
N LEU A 134 1.10 2.29 -10.40
CA LEU A 134 1.50 1.86 -9.06
C LEU A 134 0.32 1.75 -8.07
N ARG A 135 -0.81 2.41 -8.33
CA ARG A 135 -2.04 2.26 -7.53
C ARG A 135 -2.70 0.92 -7.76
N LEU A 136 -2.55 0.36 -8.95
CA LEU A 136 -3.10 -0.94 -9.31
C LEU A 136 -2.24 -2.10 -8.82
N VAL A 137 -0.93 -1.87 -8.61
CA VAL A 137 0.03 -2.90 -8.18
C VAL A 137 -0.44 -3.70 -6.94
N PRO A 138 -0.97 -3.08 -5.87
CA PRO A 138 -1.43 -3.83 -4.68
C PRO A 138 -2.70 -4.67 -4.89
N LEU A 139 -3.44 -4.52 -6.00
CA LEU A 139 -4.68 -5.25 -6.24
C LEU A 139 -4.45 -6.76 -6.39
N LEU A 140 -3.43 -7.16 -7.14
CA LEU A 140 -3.10 -8.57 -7.34
C LEU A 140 -2.67 -9.24 -6.02
N PRO A 141 -1.70 -8.69 -5.25
CA PRO A 141 -1.38 -9.16 -3.90
C PRO A 141 -2.60 -9.27 -2.99
N ALA A 142 -3.48 -8.26 -2.99
CA ALA A 142 -4.70 -8.28 -2.18
C ALA A 142 -5.68 -9.38 -2.61
N ALA A 143 -5.86 -9.62 -3.91
CA ALA A 143 -6.67 -10.72 -4.43
C ALA A 143 -6.11 -12.09 -4.01
N LEU A 144 -4.79 -12.26 -4.03
CA LEU A 144 -4.15 -13.49 -3.57
C LEU A 144 -4.31 -13.69 -2.06
N MET A 145 -4.30 -12.62 -1.26
CA MET A 145 -4.65 -12.71 0.18
C MET A 145 -6.09 -13.18 0.40
N VAL A 146 -7.03 -12.83 -0.48
CA VAL A 146 -8.38 -13.39 -0.44
C VAL A 146 -8.28 -14.90 -0.63
N LEU A 147 -7.55 -15.40 -1.64
CA LEU A 147 -7.39 -16.85 -1.87
C LEU A 147 -6.79 -17.58 -0.66
N VAL A 148 -5.77 -17.01 -0.02
CA VAL A 148 -5.09 -17.60 1.14
C VAL A 148 -5.92 -17.55 2.44
N ASP A 149 -6.87 -16.62 2.52
CA ASP A 149 -7.63 -16.28 3.73
C ASP A 149 -6.73 -15.71 4.85
N ALA A 150 -6.43 -14.42 4.73
CA ALA A 150 -5.62 -13.66 5.69
C ALA A 150 -6.15 -13.69 7.14
N ARG A 151 -7.42 -14.03 7.36
CA ARG A 151 -8.02 -14.14 8.69
C ARG A 151 -7.45 -15.30 9.48
N ARG A 152 -7.27 -16.44 8.80
CA ARG A 152 -6.86 -17.72 9.40
C ARG A 152 -5.38 -18.00 9.17
N ARG A 153 -4.86 -17.66 7.98
CA ARG A 153 -3.49 -18.00 7.54
C ARG A 153 -2.65 -16.75 7.33
N TRP A 154 -2.61 -15.87 8.34
CA TRP A 154 -1.98 -14.55 8.23
C TRP A 154 -0.51 -14.60 7.79
N ARG A 155 0.27 -15.60 8.24
CA ARG A 155 1.69 -15.76 7.83
C ARG A 155 1.83 -16.01 6.33
N LEU A 156 1.04 -16.96 5.81
CA LEU A 156 1.04 -17.27 4.39
C LEU A 156 0.52 -16.09 3.57
N ALA A 157 -0.51 -15.38 4.06
CA ALA A 157 -1.05 -14.20 3.40
C ALA A 157 0.00 -13.07 3.34
N ALA A 158 0.75 -12.85 4.42
CA ALA A 158 1.84 -11.88 4.46
C ALA A 158 2.97 -12.23 3.48
N LEU A 159 3.39 -13.50 3.43
CA LEU A 159 4.42 -13.96 2.50
C LEU A 159 3.98 -13.81 1.04
N VAL A 160 2.76 -14.27 0.72
CA VAL A 160 2.19 -14.14 -0.62
C VAL A 160 2.06 -12.68 -1.01
N PHE A 161 1.57 -11.82 -0.11
CA PHE A 161 1.46 -10.40 -0.35
C PHE A 161 2.83 -9.76 -0.61
N GLY A 162 3.82 -9.97 0.27
CA GLY A 162 5.16 -9.42 0.12
C GLY A 162 5.85 -9.87 -1.16
N ALA A 163 5.83 -11.17 -1.47
CA ALA A 163 6.44 -11.72 -2.69
C ALA A 163 5.79 -11.16 -3.96
N THR A 164 4.45 -11.12 -3.99
CA THR A 164 3.72 -10.65 -5.17
C THR A 164 3.80 -9.15 -5.34
N LEU A 165 3.85 -8.38 -4.24
CA LEU A 165 4.08 -6.94 -4.28
C LEU A 165 5.48 -6.62 -4.80
N LEU A 166 6.51 -7.35 -4.35
CA LEU A 166 7.88 -7.21 -4.86
C LEU A 166 7.93 -7.52 -6.37
N ALA A 167 7.36 -8.65 -6.79
CA ALA A 167 7.35 -9.05 -8.19
C ALA A 167 6.59 -8.04 -9.07
N ALA A 168 5.38 -7.65 -8.67
CA ALA A 168 4.56 -6.70 -9.42
C ALA A 168 5.21 -5.31 -9.47
N SER A 169 5.79 -4.83 -8.36
CA SER A 169 6.53 -3.56 -8.33
C SER A 169 7.78 -3.65 -9.19
N GLY A 170 8.58 -4.71 -9.05
CA GLY A 170 9.80 -4.92 -9.82
C GLY A 170 9.55 -4.97 -11.32
N VAL A 171 8.52 -5.68 -11.75
CA VAL A 171 8.09 -5.74 -13.15
C VAL A 171 7.58 -4.39 -13.65
N THR A 172 6.78 -3.69 -12.85
CA THR A 172 6.21 -2.38 -13.22
C THR A 172 7.30 -1.33 -13.36
N LEU A 173 8.18 -1.24 -12.37
CA LEU A 173 9.30 -0.29 -12.35
C LEU A 173 10.38 -0.67 -13.36
N GLY A 174 10.63 -1.96 -13.58
CA GLY A 174 11.62 -2.44 -14.56
C GLY A 174 11.21 -2.17 -16.02
N ARG A 175 9.92 -1.95 -16.26
CA ARG A 175 9.39 -1.50 -17.56
C ARG A 175 9.31 0.02 -17.69
N ALA A 176 9.59 0.78 -16.63
CA ALA A 176 9.54 2.24 -16.67
C ALA A 176 10.82 2.79 -17.31
N PRO A 177 10.75 3.51 -18.45
CA PRO A 177 11.92 4.08 -19.09
C PRO A 177 12.75 4.98 -18.18
N ALA A 178 12.10 5.69 -17.25
CA ALA A 178 12.77 6.55 -16.27
C ALA A 178 13.73 5.81 -15.33
N LEU A 179 13.60 4.49 -15.19
CA LEU A 179 14.38 3.67 -14.28
C LEU A 179 15.33 2.71 -15.01
N ALA A 180 15.47 2.82 -16.34
CA ALA A 180 16.34 1.95 -17.12
C ALA A 180 17.81 2.00 -16.65
N HIS A 181 18.26 3.16 -16.16
CA HIS A 181 19.61 3.33 -15.61
C HIS A 181 19.80 2.77 -14.19
N ALA A 182 18.71 2.38 -13.52
CA ALA A 182 18.69 2.01 -12.10
C ALA A 182 18.28 0.55 -11.87
N LEU A 183 18.31 -0.27 -12.93
CA LEU A 183 17.91 -1.67 -12.84
C LEU A 183 18.78 -2.44 -11.83
N PRO A 184 18.15 -3.23 -10.92
CA PRO A 184 18.87 -3.92 -9.87
C PRO A 184 19.65 -5.13 -10.40
N ALA A 185 20.77 -5.47 -9.75
CA ALA A 185 21.43 -6.75 -9.99
C ALA A 185 20.60 -7.90 -9.38
N PRO A 186 20.82 -9.16 -9.82
CA PRO A 186 20.11 -10.31 -9.24
C PRO A 186 20.31 -10.44 -7.72
N GLY A 187 21.50 -10.12 -7.21
CA GLY A 187 21.80 -10.12 -5.78
C GLY A 187 20.96 -9.11 -4.98
N ASP A 188 20.75 -7.91 -5.55
CA ASP A 188 19.90 -6.89 -4.94
C ASP A 188 18.45 -7.33 -4.86
N ALA A 189 17.95 -8.03 -5.88
CA ALA A 189 16.60 -8.57 -5.91
C ALA A 189 16.39 -9.66 -4.85
N LEU A 190 17.39 -10.53 -4.62
CA LEU A 190 17.34 -11.54 -3.56
C LEU A 190 17.35 -10.91 -2.17
N LEU A 191 18.22 -9.93 -1.93
CA LEU A 191 18.24 -9.18 -0.68
C LEU A 191 16.91 -8.45 -0.46
N ALA A 192 16.40 -7.80 -1.51
CA ALA A 192 15.12 -7.10 -1.45
C ALA A 192 13.94 -8.02 -1.18
N LEU A 193 13.94 -9.24 -1.73
CA LEU A 193 12.95 -10.27 -1.42
C LEU A 193 13.00 -10.63 0.06
N ALA A 194 14.18 -10.93 0.61
CA ALA A 194 14.33 -11.27 2.02
C ALA A 194 13.82 -10.13 2.93
N LEU A 195 14.21 -8.88 2.65
CA LEU A 195 13.77 -7.71 3.39
C LEU A 195 12.26 -7.47 3.29
N THR A 196 11.69 -7.62 2.09
CA THR A 196 10.24 -7.42 1.87
C THR A 196 9.40 -8.48 2.57
N LEU A 197 9.86 -9.75 2.56
CA LEU A 197 9.18 -10.82 3.29
C LEU A 197 9.25 -10.62 4.79
N ALA A 198 10.42 -10.23 5.32
CA ALA A 198 10.58 -9.91 6.74
C ALA A 198 9.68 -8.74 7.16
N ALA A 199 9.64 -7.67 6.35
CA ALA A 199 8.77 -6.52 6.53
C ALA A 199 7.28 -6.91 6.53
N ALA A 200 6.85 -7.72 5.57
CA ALA A 200 5.47 -8.20 5.48
C ALA A 200 5.07 -9.05 6.68
N LEU A 201 5.95 -9.95 7.13
CA LEU A 201 5.72 -10.74 8.34
C LEU A 201 5.64 -9.87 9.59
N ALA A 202 6.52 -8.86 9.72
CA ALA A 202 6.48 -7.92 10.84
C ALA A 202 5.16 -7.13 10.85
N GLY A 203 4.74 -6.59 9.70
CA GLY A 203 3.48 -5.87 9.55
C GLY A 203 2.27 -6.75 9.88
N GLY A 204 2.23 -7.97 9.34
CA GLY A 204 1.18 -8.94 9.64
C GLY A 204 1.17 -9.36 11.11
N TRP A 205 2.33 -9.51 11.74
CA TRP A 205 2.43 -9.85 13.16
C TRP A 205 1.90 -8.72 14.06
N CYS A 206 2.31 -7.48 13.81
CA CYS A 206 1.79 -6.30 14.51
C CYS A 206 0.27 -6.20 14.36
N ALA A 207 -0.25 -6.45 13.17
CA ALA A 207 -1.69 -6.45 12.90
C ALA A 207 -2.44 -7.51 13.70
N VAL A 208 -1.91 -8.73 13.78
CA VAL A 208 -2.50 -9.80 14.59
C VAL A 208 -2.52 -9.46 16.07
N ARG A 209 -1.43 -8.89 16.58
CA ARG A 209 -1.34 -8.45 17.98
C ARG A 209 -2.34 -7.35 18.28
N LEU A 210 -2.42 -6.34 17.42
CA LEU A 210 -3.37 -5.26 17.58
C LEU A 210 -4.82 -5.75 17.47
N ALA A 211 -5.13 -6.63 16.51
CA ALA A 211 -6.46 -7.23 16.38
C ALA A 211 -6.88 -7.96 17.66
N ALA A 212 -5.97 -8.72 18.28
CA ALA A 212 -6.26 -9.45 19.52
C ALA A 212 -6.51 -8.53 20.73
N VAL A 213 -5.90 -7.34 20.76
CA VAL A 213 -6.17 -6.31 21.80
C VAL A 213 -7.51 -5.62 21.55
N LEU A 214 -7.88 -5.44 20.28
CA LEU A 214 -9.10 -4.76 19.87
C LEU A 214 -10.34 -5.67 19.88
N GLU A 215 -10.18 -6.99 19.78
CA GLU A 215 -11.25 -7.95 20.03
C GLU A 215 -11.60 -7.91 21.53
N PRO A 216 -12.84 -7.55 21.92
CA PRO A 216 -13.21 -7.49 23.34
C PRO A 216 -13.01 -8.84 24.04
N ALA A 217 -12.63 -8.79 25.31
CA ALA A 217 -12.64 -9.90 26.28
C ALA A 217 -14.07 -10.43 26.57
N GLY A 218 -14.87 -10.68 25.53
CA GLY A 218 -16.26 -11.14 25.58
C GLY A 218 -16.44 -12.63 25.30
N GLY A 219 -15.35 -13.40 25.38
CA GLY A 219 -15.32 -14.84 25.14
C GLY A 219 -14.72 -15.65 26.28
N ALA A 220 -14.83 -15.19 27.53
CA ALA A 220 -14.65 -16.10 28.66
C ALA A 220 -15.80 -17.12 28.60
N PRO A 221 -15.55 -18.43 28.47
CA PRO A 221 -16.61 -19.42 28.54
C PRO A 221 -17.29 -19.23 29.90
N ALA A 222 -18.61 -19.06 29.90
CA ALA A 222 -19.38 -19.19 31.11
C ALA A 222 -19.04 -20.58 31.68
N ARG A 223 -18.27 -20.62 32.78
CA ARG A 223 -18.16 -21.83 33.58
C ARG A 223 -19.58 -22.09 34.03
N THR A 224 -20.24 -23.06 33.40
CA THR A 224 -21.49 -23.62 33.88
C THR A 224 -21.20 -24.13 35.28
N ALA A 225 -21.56 -23.33 36.28
CA ALA A 225 -21.74 -23.81 37.63
C ALA A 225 -22.98 -24.70 37.59
N ALA A 226 -22.79 -25.95 37.17
CA ALA A 226 -23.73 -27.01 37.48
C ALA A 226 -23.50 -27.37 38.95
N GLN A 227 -24.25 -26.71 39.82
CA GLN A 227 -24.64 -27.30 41.09
C GLN A 227 -25.61 -28.43 40.79
N VAL A 228 -25.21 -29.67 41.08
CA VAL A 228 -26.06 -30.72 41.61
C VAL A 228 -25.25 -31.46 42.66
#